data_AF-A0A966WRR9-F1
#
_entry.id   AF-A0A966WRR9-F1
#
_cell.length_a   1.000
_cell.length_b   1.000
_cell.length_c   1.000
_cell.angle_alpha   90.00
_cell.angle_beta   90.00
_cell.angle_gamma   90.00
#
_symmetry.space_group_name_H-M   'P 1'
#
loop_
_entity.id
_entity.type
_entity.pdbx_description
1 polymer ?
#
loop_
_entity_poly.entity_id
_entity_poly.type
_entity_poly.pdbx_seq_one_letter_code
_entity_poly.pdbx_strand_id
1 'polypeptide(L)'
;GAAETTMAGVVARYPAWDEASAAPIDLPGRVAQCREQRQHAPALARESQGLLSLAAFIGLQSRGMPLAPPADGRLQSTRALGEALYRQRRGQLDLSCAQCHDDNAGQRLAGSTIPQAHPTAYPLYRLEWQALGSLQRRLRGCMTGVRAEPFDYGAAEFIAIEAWLAERAAGMAVETPGVRP
;
A
#
# COMPACT_ATOMS: atom_id res chain seq x y z
N GLY A 1 20.76 -3.60 15.25
CA GLY A 1 19.75 -4.48 15.88
C GLY A 1 19.41 -5.62 14.93
N ALA A 2 18.86 -6.74 15.42
CA ALA A 2 18.60 -7.96 14.65
C ALA A 2 17.36 -7.89 13.72
N ALA A 3 17.13 -6.74 13.07
CA ALA A 3 15.97 -6.50 12.21
C ALA A 3 15.90 -7.46 11.01
N GLU A 4 17.05 -7.91 10.50
CA GLU A 4 17.14 -8.94 9.47
C GLU A 4 16.43 -10.24 9.85
N THR A 5 16.42 -10.59 11.13
CA THR A 5 15.69 -11.76 11.62
C THR A 5 14.27 -11.39 12.06
N THR A 6 14.12 -10.33 12.86
CA THR A 6 12.83 -10.05 13.52
C THR A 6 11.80 -9.40 12.60
N MET A 7 12.24 -8.69 11.57
CA MET A 7 11.36 -8.04 10.59
C MET A 7 11.24 -8.83 9.27
N ALA A 8 11.88 -10.00 9.17
CA ALA A 8 11.75 -10.88 8.02
C ALA A 8 10.28 -11.26 7.76
N GLY A 9 9.84 -11.06 6.52
CA GLY A 9 8.48 -11.35 6.07
C GLY A 9 7.38 -10.49 6.70
N VAL A 10 7.71 -9.47 7.49
CA VAL A 10 6.69 -8.63 8.15
C VAL A 10 5.84 -7.91 7.13
N VAL A 11 6.43 -7.18 6.16
CA VAL A 11 5.65 -6.41 5.18
C VAL A 11 4.80 -7.30 4.28
N ALA A 12 5.23 -8.54 4.05
CA ALA A 12 4.54 -9.48 3.18
C ALA A 12 3.13 -9.85 3.66
N ARG A 13 2.83 -9.59 4.94
CA ARG A 13 1.59 -9.96 5.62
C ARG A 13 0.71 -8.74 5.95
N TYR A 14 0.95 -7.57 5.34
CA TYR A 14 0.11 -6.38 5.54
C TYR A 14 -0.68 -6.01 4.29
N PRO A 15 -1.90 -5.42 4.43
CA PRO A 15 -2.62 -5.13 5.69
C PRO A 15 -3.03 -6.38 6.48
N ALA A 16 -3.22 -6.23 7.79
CA ALA A 16 -3.54 -7.31 8.72
C ALA A 16 -4.68 -6.90 9.68
N TRP A 17 -5.33 -7.88 10.33
CA TRP A 17 -6.25 -7.60 11.43
C TRP A 17 -5.48 -7.16 12.68
N ASP A 18 -5.93 -6.11 13.35
CA ASP A 18 -5.40 -5.68 14.64
C ASP A 18 -6.37 -6.00 15.78
N GLU A 19 -5.90 -6.76 16.76
CA GLU A 19 -6.73 -7.12 17.91
C GLU A 19 -6.99 -5.92 18.84
N ALA A 20 -6.05 -4.98 18.93
CA ALA A 20 -6.18 -3.84 19.85
C ALA A 20 -7.25 -2.83 19.39
N SER A 21 -7.34 -2.59 18.08
CA SER A 21 -8.39 -1.73 17.49
C SER A 21 -9.62 -2.50 17.01
N ALA A 22 -9.59 -3.84 17.01
CA ALA A 22 -10.59 -4.69 16.39
C ALA A 22 -10.91 -4.27 14.94
N ALA A 23 -9.88 -3.90 14.18
CA ALA A 23 -10.01 -3.38 12.83
C ALA A 23 -8.78 -3.74 11.96
N PRO A 24 -8.91 -3.71 10.62
CA PRO A 24 -7.76 -3.80 9.73
C PRO A 24 -6.77 -2.65 9.94
N ILE A 25 -5.47 -2.97 9.85
CA ILE A 25 -4.38 -2.01 9.98
C ILE A 25 -3.35 -2.23 8.87
N ASP A 26 -2.84 -1.15 8.30
CA ASP A 26 -1.71 -1.15 7.38
C ASP A 26 -0.37 -1.05 8.14
N LEU A 27 0.75 -1.24 7.43
CA LEU A 27 2.08 -1.18 8.07
C LEU A 27 2.35 0.20 8.72
N PRO A 28 2.07 1.35 8.08
CA PRO A 28 2.21 2.66 8.71
C PRO A 28 1.40 2.82 9.99
N GLY A 29 0.14 2.33 10.01
CA GLY A 29 -0.71 2.33 11.20
C GLY A 29 -0.14 1.47 12.32
N ARG A 30 0.40 0.28 11.99
CA ARG A 30 1.09 -0.57 12.97
C ARG A 30 2.30 0.13 13.58
N VAL A 31 3.10 0.80 12.76
CA VAL A 31 4.27 1.56 13.23
C VAL A 31 3.82 2.68 14.17
N ALA A 32 2.80 3.45 13.81
CA ALA A 32 2.26 4.51 14.65
C ALA A 32 1.79 3.95 16.01
N GLN A 33 0.99 2.88 16.01
CA GLN A 33 0.51 2.24 17.22
C GLN A 33 1.66 1.75 18.13
N CYS A 34 2.69 1.11 17.56
CA CYS A 34 3.85 0.67 18.33
C CYS A 34 4.61 1.84 18.97
N ARG A 35 4.71 2.98 18.27
CA ARG A 35 5.38 4.17 18.82
C ARG A 35 4.63 4.75 20.00
N GLU A 36 3.32 4.91 19.87
CA GLU A 36 2.49 5.51 20.91
C GLU A 36 2.36 4.59 22.13
N GLN A 37 2.04 3.32 21.90
CA GLN A 37 1.69 2.39 22.97
C GLN A 37 2.88 1.72 23.63
N ARG A 38 3.99 1.50 22.90
CA ARG A 38 5.14 0.74 23.42
C ARG A 38 6.38 1.61 23.64
N GLN A 39 6.56 2.64 22.82
CA GLN A 39 7.71 3.55 22.94
C GLN A 39 7.36 4.85 23.67
N HIS A 40 6.07 5.10 23.95
CA HIS A 40 5.57 6.35 24.53
C HIS A 40 6.07 7.58 23.77
N ALA A 41 6.12 7.47 22.44
CA ALA A 41 6.60 8.52 21.54
C ALA A 41 5.50 8.89 20.54
N PRO A 42 5.46 10.15 20.05
CA PRO A 42 4.48 10.57 19.06
C PRO A 42 4.53 9.69 17.80
N ALA A 43 3.35 9.40 17.23
CA ALA A 43 3.26 8.78 15.92
C ALA A 43 4.03 9.59 14.88
N LEU A 44 4.70 8.89 13.97
CA LEU A 44 5.29 9.55 12.80
C LEU A 44 4.15 9.86 11.84
N ALA A 45 4.08 11.09 11.35
CA ALA A 45 3.07 11.48 10.37
C ALA A 45 3.16 10.61 9.12
N ARG A 46 2.01 10.26 8.54
CA ARG A 46 1.96 9.58 7.24
C ARG A 46 2.62 10.46 6.17
N GLU A 47 3.33 9.82 5.23
CA GLU A 47 4.25 10.47 4.28
C GLU A 47 5.42 11.28 4.87
N SER A 48 5.64 11.28 6.19
CA SER A 48 6.87 11.86 6.73
C SER A 48 8.09 11.05 6.31
N GLN A 49 9.22 11.73 6.14
CA GLN A 49 10.50 11.07 5.85
C GLN A 49 10.83 9.98 6.87
N GLY A 50 10.58 10.25 8.16
CA GLY A 50 10.80 9.27 9.23
C GLY A 50 9.97 7.99 9.05
N LEU A 51 8.67 8.11 8.77
CA LEU A 51 7.81 6.94 8.60
C LEU A 51 8.15 6.17 7.32
N LEU A 52 8.37 6.88 6.21
CA LEU A 52 8.72 6.28 4.93
C LEU A 52 10.07 5.55 5.00
N SER A 53 11.05 6.12 5.70
CA SER A 53 12.37 5.49 5.87
C SER A 53 12.28 4.22 6.73
N LEU A 54 11.49 4.26 7.81
CA LEU A 54 11.28 3.09 8.66
C LEU A 54 10.49 1.99 7.92
N ALA A 55 9.44 2.35 7.18
CA ALA A 55 8.68 1.40 6.38
C ALA A 55 9.53 0.78 5.25
N ALA A 56 10.38 1.57 4.59
CA ALA A 56 11.34 1.07 3.60
C ALA A 56 12.35 0.10 4.22
N PHE A 57 12.87 0.43 5.41
CA PHE A 57 13.77 -0.45 6.15
C PHE A 57 13.09 -1.77 6.55
N ILE A 58 11.87 -1.74 7.10
CA ILE A 58 11.10 -2.97 7.40
C ILE A 58 10.86 -3.78 6.13
N GLY A 59 10.47 -3.12 5.03
CA GLY A 59 10.20 -3.78 3.76
C GLY A 59 11.44 -4.44 3.14
N LEU A 60 12.61 -3.81 3.27
CA LEU A 60 13.89 -4.35 2.81
C LEU A 60 14.18 -5.72 3.45
N GLN A 61 13.80 -5.93 4.71
CA GLN A 61 14.00 -7.20 5.41
C GLN A 61 13.14 -8.35 4.85
N SER A 62 12.16 -8.04 4.00
CA SER A 62 11.30 -9.04 3.35
C SER A 62 11.57 -9.16 1.85
N ARG A 63 12.56 -8.45 1.30
CA ARG A 63 12.85 -8.42 -0.14
C ARG A 63 13.11 -9.84 -0.67
N GLY A 64 12.48 -10.17 -1.80
CA GLY A 64 12.57 -11.49 -2.42
C GLY A 64 11.63 -12.55 -1.84
N MET A 65 11.06 -12.32 -0.64
CA MET A 65 10.04 -13.20 -0.09
C MET A 65 8.71 -12.99 -0.82
N PRO A 66 7.87 -14.03 -0.94
CA PRO A 66 6.54 -13.88 -1.53
C PRO A 66 5.66 -12.99 -0.65
N LEU A 67 4.90 -12.09 -1.27
CA LEU A 67 3.73 -11.48 -0.64
C LEU A 67 2.79 -12.60 -0.19
N ALA A 68 2.39 -12.56 1.08
CA ALA A 68 1.56 -13.56 1.72
C ALA A 68 0.48 -12.84 2.55
N PRO A 69 -0.53 -12.23 1.88
CA PRO A 69 -1.68 -11.63 2.57
C PRO A 69 -2.28 -12.60 3.60
N PRO A 70 -2.63 -12.15 4.83
CA PRO A 70 -3.03 -13.06 5.89
C PRO A 70 -4.33 -13.79 5.58
N ALA A 71 -4.40 -15.12 5.66
CA ALA A 71 -5.64 -15.89 5.48
C ALA A 71 -6.63 -15.76 6.67
N ASP A 72 -6.87 -14.52 7.14
CA ASP A 72 -7.81 -14.18 8.21
C ASP A 72 -9.18 -13.85 7.61
N GLY A 73 -10.22 -14.59 8.01
CA GLY A 73 -11.59 -14.38 7.56
C GLY A 73 -12.18 -13.02 7.99
N ARG A 74 -11.64 -12.39 9.04
CA ARG A 74 -12.08 -11.07 9.49
C ARG A 74 -11.73 -9.96 8.51
N LEU A 75 -10.74 -10.18 7.64
CA LEU A 75 -10.37 -9.27 6.56
C LEU A 75 -11.25 -9.43 5.31
N GLN A 76 -12.19 -10.39 5.28
CA GLN A 76 -12.98 -10.67 4.08
C GLN A 76 -13.81 -9.46 3.62
N SER A 77 -14.45 -8.75 4.55
CA SER A 77 -15.21 -7.54 4.23
C SER A 77 -14.31 -6.41 3.72
N THR A 78 -13.12 -6.26 4.29
CA THR A 78 -12.10 -5.30 3.87
C THR A 78 -11.61 -5.57 2.45
N ARG A 79 -11.34 -6.83 2.11
CA ARG A 79 -10.96 -7.24 0.75
C ARG A 79 -12.08 -6.98 -0.26
N ALA A 80 -13.31 -7.37 0.09
CA ALA A 80 -14.47 -7.17 -0.78
C ALA A 80 -14.73 -5.67 -1.04
N LEU A 81 -14.59 -4.83 0.01
CA LEU A 81 -14.64 -3.38 -0.14
C LEU A 81 -13.50 -2.87 -1.05
N GLY A 82 -12.29 -3.37 -0.87
CA GLY A 82 -11.14 -3.03 -1.70
C GLY A 82 -11.35 -3.35 -3.18
N GLU A 83 -11.89 -4.54 -3.49
CA GLU A 83 -12.24 -4.91 -4.86
C GLU A 83 -13.33 -3.99 -5.42
N ALA A 84 -14.39 -3.75 -4.65
CA ALA A 84 -15.47 -2.86 -5.07
C ALA A 84 -14.94 -1.47 -5.39
N LEU A 85 -14.11 -0.89 -4.51
CA LEU A 85 -13.47 0.42 -4.72
C LEU A 85 -12.54 0.42 -5.94
N TYR A 86 -11.79 -0.65 -6.17
CA TYR A 86 -10.90 -0.80 -7.33
C TYR A 86 -11.67 -0.80 -8.66
N ARG A 87 -12.88 -1.38 -8.67
CA ARG A 87 -13.77 -1.44 -9.84
C ARG A 87 -14.68 -0.22 -9.97
N GLN A 88 -14.90 0.53 -8.90
CA GLN A 88 -15.76 1.70 -8.88
C GLN A 88 -15.21 2.85 -9.72
N ARG A 89 -16.03 3.36 -10.64
CA ARG A 89 -15.75 4.58 -11.38
C ARG A 89 -15.89 5.80 -10.47
N ARG A 90 -14.96 6.74 -10.59
CA ARG A 90 -14.90 7.92 -9.73
C ARG A 90 -14.35 9.14 -10.44
N GLY A 91 -14.68 10.30 -9.87
CA GLY A 91 -14.23 11.61 -10.35
C GLY A 91 -14.93 12.04 -11.62
N GLN A 92 -14.62 13.26 -12.07
CA GLN A 92 -15.25 13.86 -13.25
C GLN A 92 -14.97 13.06 -14.55
N LEU A 93 -13.89 12.28 -14.58
CA LEU A 93 -13.55 11.47 -15.75
C LEU A 93 -14.27 10.11 -15.80
N ASP A 94 -15.03 9.75 -14.75
CA ASP A 94 -15.80 8.49 -14.67
C ASP A 94 -14.96 7.23 -14.96
N LEU A 95 -13.75 7.17 -14.38
CA LEU A 95 -12.82 6.06 -14.55
C LEU A 95 -12.57 5.29 -13.25
N SER A 96 -12.34 3.97 -13.35
CA SER A 96 -11.94 3.09 -12.25
C SER A 96 -10.50 2.61 -12.38
N CYS A 97 -9.94 2.05 -11.30
CA CYS A 97 -8.59 1.48 -11.33
C CYS A 97 -8.51 0.31 -12.32
N ALA A 98 -9.52 -0.56 -12.33
CA ALA A 98 -9.60 -1.71 -13.24
C ALA A 98 -9.60 -1.31 -14.72
N GLN A 99 -10.26 -0.21 -15.10
CA GLN A 99 -10.27 0.23 -16.49
C GLN A 99 -8.87 0.57 -17.01
N CYS A 100 -7.98 1.11 -16.17
CA CYS A 100 -6.61 1.33 -16.59
C CYS A 100 -5.75 0.08 -16.39
N HIS A 101 -5.77 -0.48 -15.18
CA HIS A 101 -4.78 -1.44 -14.71
C HIS A 101 -5.13 -2.92 -14.96
N ASP A 102 -6.35 -3.21 -15.43
CA ASP A 102 -6.76 -4.54 -15.91
C ASP A 102 -7.01 -4.47 -17.43
N ASP A 103 -7.98 -3.67 -17.86
CA ASP A 103 -8.45 -3.64 -19.25
C ASP A 103 -7.40 -3.08 -20.22
N ASN A 104 -6.53 -2.19 -19.74
CA ASN A 104 -5.52 -1.49 -20.54
C ASN A 104 -4.09 -1.69 -20.03
N ALA A 105 -3.86 -2.74 -19.22
CA ALA A 105 -2.51 -3.08 -18.77
C ALA A 105 -1.55 -3.31 -19.94
N GLY A 106 -0.33 -2.77 -19.85
CA GLY A 106 0.68 -2.86 -20.91
C GLY A 106 0.49 -1.85 -22.06
N GLN A 107 -0.67 -1.20 -22.17
CA GLN A 107 -0.85 -0.08 -23.09
C GLN A 107 -0.16 1.19 -22.56
N ARG A 108 -0.40 2.32 -23.23
CA ARG A 108 0.27 3.60 -22.98
C ARG A 108 -0.75 4.67 -22.59
N LEU A 109 -0.50 5.33 -21.47
CA LEU A 109 -1.14 6.61 -21.13
C LEU A 109 -0.11 7.72 -21.35
N ALA A 110 -0.23 8.40 -22.50
CA ALA A 110 0.77 9.32 -23.00
C ALA A 110 2.18 8.68 -23.00
N GLY A 111 3.13 9.30 -22.30
CA GLY A 111 4.53 8.84 -22.20
C GLY A 111 4.76 7.64 -21.27
N SER A 112 3.73 7.10 -20.60
CA SER A 112 3.89 6.07 -19.56
C SER A 112 3.20 4.76 -19.93
N THR A 113 3.86 3.63 -19.66
CA THR A 113 3.23 2.30 -19.76
C THR A 113 2.33 2.08 -18.55
N ILE A 114 1.12 1.57 -18.79
CA ILE A 114 0.14 1.33 -17.73
C ILE A 114 0.49 0.00 -17.02
N PRO A 115 0.83 0.03 -15.71
CA PRO A 115 1.17 -1.18 -14.96
C PRO A 115 -0.10 -1.96 -14.55
N GLN A 116 0.07 -3.19 -14.05
CA GLN A 116 -1.02 -4.05 -13.55
C GLN A 116 -1.46 -3.76 -12.10
N ALA A 117 -1.13 -2.56 -11.59
CA ALA A 117 -1.41 -2.13 -10.21
C ALA A 117 -0.82 -2.99 -9.07
N HIS A 118 0.29 -3.72 -9.30
CA HIS A 118 0.93 -4.48 -8.23
C HIS A 118 1.65 -3.58 -7.19
N PRO A 119 1.48 -3.83 -5.87
CA PRO A 119 2.03 -3.00 -4.79
C PRO A 119 3.42 -3.43 -4.28
N THR A 120 4.04 -4.44 -4.91
CA THR A 120 5.24 -5.18 -4.44
C THR A 120 6.43 -4.33 -4.01
N ALA A 121 6.55 -3.12 -4.56
CA ALA A 121 7.71 -2.25 -4.38
C ALA A 121 7.56 -1.17 -3.30
N TYR A 122 6.37 -0.97 -2.73
CA TYR A 122 6.09 0.17 -1.86
C TYR A 122 6.55 -0.03 -0.39
N PRO A 123 6.99 1.04 0.30
CA PRO A 123 7.28 2.37 -0.25
C PRO A 123 8.44 2.33 -1.26
N LEU A 124 8.34 3.12 -2.33
CA LEU A 124 9.31 3.13 -3.43
C LEU A 124 9.88 4.52 -3.65
N TYR A 125 11.06 4.59 -4.26
CA TYR A 125 11.62 5.82 -4.79
C TYR A 125 11.08 6.06 -6.20
N ARG A 126 10.51 7.25 -6.42
CA ARG A 126 9.98 7.62 -7.73
C ARG A 126 10.77 8.77 -8.33
N LEU A 127 11.23 8.62 -9.57
CA LEU A 127 12.06 9.62 -10.24
C LEU A 127 11.33 10.97 -10.35
N GLU A 128 10.04 10.93 -10.70
CA GLU A 128 9.15 12.09 -10.74
C GLU A 128 9.04 12.81 -9.37
N TRP A 129 9.03 12.06 -8.27
CA TRP A 129 8.90 12.63 -6.92
C TRP A 129 10.23 13.08 -6.33
N GLN A 130 11.37 12.61 -6.88
CA GLN A 130 12.70 12.79 -6.30
C GLN A 130 12.76 12.36 -4.83
N ALA A 131 11.91 11.41 -4.43
CA ALA A 131 11.70 11.02 -3.04
C ALA A 131 11.03 9.64 -2.92
N LEU A 132 11.08 9.08 -1.71
CA LEU A 132 10.22 7.96 -1.33
C LEU A 132 8.75 8.39 -1.28
N GLY A 133 7.84 7.45 -1.55
CA GLY A 133 6.42 7.62 -1.30
C GLY A 133 5.72 6.30 -1.01
N SER A 134 4.61 6.36 -0.28
CA SER A 134 3.79 5.18 0.02
C SER A 134 2.90 4.77 -1.15
N LEU A 135 2.29 3.59 -1.01
CA LEU A 135 1.22 3.15 -1.90
C LEU A 135 0.04 4.12 -1.85
N GLN A 136 -0.35 4.63 -0.68
CA GLN A 136 -1.44 5.59 -0.57
C GLN A 136 -1.14 6.90 -1.29
N ARG A 137 0.12 7.38 -1.28
CA ARG A 137 0.49 8.56 -2.09
C ARG A 137 0.28 8.30 -3.57
N ARG A 138 0.62 7.09 -4.04
CA ARG A 138 0.30 6.68 -5.43
C ARG A 138 -1.21 6.66 -5.68
N LEU A 139 -1.98 6.01 -4.79
CA LEU A 139 -3.44 5.90 -4.93
C LEU A 139 -4.11 7.27 -4.97
N ARG A 140 -3.72 8.19 -4.08
CA ARG A 140 -4.17 9.58 -4.11
C ARG A 140 -3.84 10.26 -5.44
N GLY A 141 -2.63 10.07 -5.95
CA GLY A 141 -2.24 10.57 -7.28
C GLY A 141 -3.13 10.03 -8.41
N CYS A 142 -3.48 8.73 -8.37
CA CYS A 142 -4.44 8.15 -9.32
C CYS A 142 -5.83 8.79 -9.20
N MET A 143 -6.34 8.98 -7.97
CA MET A 143 -7.64 9.60 -7.71
C MET A 143 -7.69 11.04 -8.21
N THR A 144 -6.67 11.85 -7.91
CA THR A 144 -6.56 13.21 -8.42
C THR A 144 -6.45 13.22 -9.96
N GLY A 145 -5.75 12.24 -10.55
CA GLY A 145 -5.64 12.10 -12.01
C GLY A 145 -6.97 11.90 -12.73
N VAL A 146 -7.94 11.25 -12.07
CA VAL A 146 -9.32 11.10 -12.58
C VAL A 146 -10.28 12.19 -12.07
N ARG A 147 -9.74 13.23 -11.41
CA ARG A 147 -10.50 14.34 -10.81
C ARG A 147 -11.50 13.88 -9.74
N ALA A 148 -11.10 12.91 -8.92
CA ALA A 148 -11.81 12.50 -7.72
C ALA A 148 -11.17 13.12 -6.47
N GLU A 149 -11.97 13.31 -5.42
CA GLU A 149 -11.46 13.68 -4.10
C GLU A 149 -10.77 12.47 -3.45
N PRO A 150 -9.46 12.58 -3.12
CA PRO A 150 -8.72 11.48 -2.52
C PRO A 150 -9.08 11.29 -1.03
N PHE A 151 -9.24 10.03 -0.60
CA PHE A 151 -9.42 9.69 0.83
C PHE A 151 -8.21 10.10 1.67
N ASP A 152 -8.40 10.31 2.96
CA ASP A 152 -7.30 10.59 3.87
C ASP A 152 -6.31 9.43 4.00
N TYR A 153 -5.06 9.77 4.32
CA TYR A 153 -4.06 8.75 4.58
C TYR A 153 -4.46 7.91 5.81
N GLY A 154 -4.47 6.59 5.66
CA GLY A 154 -4.92 5.64 6.68
C GLY A 154 -6.44 5.47 6.78
N ALA A 155 -7.21 6.10 5.89
CA ALA A 155 -8.65 5.86 5.79
C ALA A 155 -8.94 4.39 5.47
N ALA A 156 -10.09 3.90 5.95
CA ALA A 156 -10.50 2.51 5.80
C ALA A 156 -10.57 2.09 4.32
N GLU A 157 -10.93 3.01 3.43
CA GLU A 157 -11.01 2.82 1.98
C GLU A 157 -9.64 2.54 1.37
N PHE A 158 -8.58 3.24 1.81
CA PHE A 158 -7.23 2.96 1.35
C PHE A 158 -6.69 1.66 1.91
N ILE A 159 -6.92 1.37 3.20
CA ILE A 159 -6.53 0.07 3.77
C ILE A 159 -7.26 -1.08 3.04
N ALA A 160 -8.51 -0.88 2.66
CA ALA A 160 -9.27 -1.84 1.85
C ALA A 160 -8.67 -2.04 0.45
N ILE A 161 -8.37 -0.95 -0.27
CA ILE A 161 -7.70 -1.04 -1.59
C ILE A 161 -6.34 -1.73 -1.45
N GLU A 162 -5.54 -1.41 -0.42
CA GLU A 162 -4.26 -2.08 -0.16
C GLU A 162 -4.44 -3.58 0.06
N ALA A 163 -5.44 -4.00 0.84
CA ALA A 163 -5.73 -5.40 1.08
C ALA A 163 -6.07 -6.13 -0.24
N TRP A 164 -6.89 -5.52 -1.09
CA TRP A 164 -7.20 -6.08 -2.40
C TRP A 164 -5.98 -6.15 -3.33
N LEU A 165 -5.15 -5.12 -3.37
CA LEU A 165 -3.92 -5.12 -4.19
C LEU A 165 -2.91 -6.15 -3.68
N ALA A 166 -2.84 -6.37 -2.36
CA ALA A 166 -2.01 -7.41 -1.77
C ALA A 166 -2.48 -8.82 -2.18
N GLU A 167 -3.79 -9.08 -2.18
CA GLU A 167 -4.38 -10.34 -2.70
C GLU A 167 -4.04 -10.55 -4.18
N ARG A 168 -4.20 -9.52 -5.01
CA ARG A 168 -3.87 -9.59 -6.44
C ARG A 168 -2.40 -9.91 -6.71
N ALA A 169 -1.52 -9.52 -5.80
CA ALA A 169 -0.08 -9.75 -5.90
C ALA A 169 0.41 -10.91 -5.02
N ALA A 170 -0.49 -11.73 -4.47
CA ALA A 170 -0.12 -12.87 -3.64
C ALA A 170 0.85 -13.80 -4.39
N GLY A 171 1.92 -14.20 -3.71
CA GLY A 171 3.00 -15.02 -4.28
C GLY A 171 4.06 -14.23 -5.07
N MET A 172 3.81 -12.98 -5.46
CA MET A 172 4.84 -12.14 -6.09
C MET A 172 5.93 -11.76 -5.07
N ALA A 173 7.17 -11.59 -5.54
CA ALA A 173 8.26 -11.19 -4.67
C ALA A 173 8.09 -9.74 -4.16
N VAL A 174 8.36 -9.52 -2.87
CA VAL A 174 8.52 -8.18 -2.32
C VAL A 174 9.75 -7.52 -2.93
N GLU A 175 9.58 -6.32 -3.47
CA GLU A 175 10.63 -5.53 -4.13
C GLU A 175 11.07 -4.32 -3.28
N THR A 176 10.38 -4.03 -2.18
CA THR A 176 10.56 -2.84 -1.36
C THR A 176 12.00 -2.65 -0.84
N PRO A 177 12.52 -1.41 -0.79
CA PRO A 177 12.05 -0.28 -1.59
C PRO A 177 12.40 -0.46 -3.06
N GLY A 178 11.43 -0.31 -3.96
CA GLY A 178 11.69 -0.33 -5.40
C GLY A 178 12.05 1.04 -5.98
N VAL A 179 12.41 1.06 -7.26
CA VAL A 179 12.62 2.29 -8.05
C VAL A 179 11.67 2.28 -9.24
N ARG A 180 10.93 3.37 -9.47
CA ARG A 180 10.00 3.54 -10.59
C ARG A 180 10.11 4.94 -11.21
N PRO A 181 9.73 5.12 -12.49
CA PRO A 181 9.64 6.44 -13.13
C PRO A 181 8.68 7.39 -12.39
#